data_AF-A0A3M1A373-F1
#
_entry.id   AF-A0A3M1A373-F1
#
_cell.length_a   1.000
_cell.length_b   1.000
_cell.length_c   1.000
_cell.angle_alpha   90.00
_cell.angle_beta   90.00
_cell.angle_gamma   90.00
#
_symmetry.space_group_name_H-M   'P 1'
#
loop_
_entity.id
_entity.type
_entity.pdbx_description
1 polymer ?
#
loop_
_entity_poly.entity_id
_entity_poly.type
_entity_poly.pdbx_seq_one_letter_code
_entity_poly.pdbx_strand_id
1 'polypeptide(L)' 'MSLAVTLALLAIAALALGFLIWRDRRPYVPGAPPLVPRGLLQFVLVLMIFILLAHLVSLLTGVPFRGRFG' A
#
# COMPACT_ATOMS: atom_id res chain seq x y z
N MET A 1 -11.13 -11.07 6.62
CA MET A 1 -9.87 -11.76 6.27
C MET A 1 -9.26 -12.35 7.52
N SER A 2 -8.37 -13.34 7.41
CA SER A 2 -7.59 -13.81 8.57
C SER A 2 -6.38 -12.92 8.83
N LEU A 3 -5.81 -13.01 10.03
CA LEU A 3 -4.59 -12.29 10.41
C LEU A 3 -3.42 -12.57 9.46
N ALA A 4 -3.22 -13.85 9.10
CA ALA A 4 -2.17 -14.26 8.17
C ALA A 4 -2.30 -13.57 6.80
N VAL A 5 -3.52 -13.49 6.26
CA VAL A 5 -3.76 -12.85 4.95
C VAL A 5 -3.52 -11.34 5.03
N THR A 6 -3.94 -10.70 6.12
CA THR A 6 -3.73 -9.26 6.35
C THR A 6 -2.24 -8.92 6.39
N LEU A 7 -1.45 -9.72 7.11
CA LEU A 7 -0.01 -9.54 7.20
C LEU A 7 0.69 -9.79 5.86
N ALA A 8 0.27 -10.82 5.11
CA ALA A 8 0.82 -11.11 3.79
C ALA A 8 0.57 -9.93 2.82
N LEU A 9 -0.65 -9.41 2.79
CA LEU A 9 -0.99 -8.25 1.96
C LEU A 9 -0.24 -6.99 2.37
N LEU A 10 -0.08 -6.76 3.69
CA LEU A 10 0.68 -5.63 4.21
C LEU A 10 2.15 -5.70 3.76
N ALA A 11 2.77 -6.88 3.87
CA ALA A 11 4.14 -7.11 3.43
C ALA A 11 4.29 -6.89 1.91
N ILE A 12 3.38 -7.45 1.10
CA ILE A 12 3.39 -7.27 -0.35
C ILE A 12 3.25 -5.79 -0.73
N ALA A 13 2.31 -5.07 -0.12
CA ALA A 13 2.10 -3.65 -0.40
C ALA A 13 3.33 -2.80 0.01
N ALA A 14 3.94 -3.09 1.16
CA ALA A 14 5.14 -2.41 1.63
C ALA A 14 6.34 -2.66 0.70
N LEU A 15 6.54 -3.91 0.26
CA LEU A 15 7.59 -4.27 -0.70
C LEU A 15 7.38 -3.60 -2.06
N ALA A 16 6.14 -3.58 -2.57
CA ALA A 16 5.81 -2.93 -3.82
C ALA A 16 6.06 -1.41 -3.76
N LEU A 17 5.68 -0.77 -2.66
CA LEU A 17 5.94 0.66 -2.44
C LEU A 17 7.45 0.94 -2.37
N GLY A 18 8.19 0.15 -1.59
CA GLY A 18 9.65 0.26 -1.49
C GLY A 18 10.35 0.07 -2.84
N PHE A 19 9.89 -0.90 -3.64
CA PHE A 19 10.38 -1.13 -4.99
C PHE A 19 10.15 0.07 -5.91
N LEU A 20 8.97 0.69 -5.87
CA LEU A 20 8.68 1.89 -6.67
C LEU A 20 9.54 3.08 -6.25
N ILE A 21 9.71 3.30 -4.95
CA ILE A 21 10.58 4.37 -4.43
C ILE A 21 12.03 4.12 -4.86
N TRP A 22 12.53 2.88 -4.75
CA TRP A 22 13.86 2.52 -5.21
C TRP A 22 14.04 2.77 -6.71
N ARG A 23 13.02 2.44 -7.51
CA ARG A 23 13.02 2.67 -8.96
C ARG A 23 12.97 4.16 -9.32
N ASP A 24 12.27 4.98 -8.54
CA ASP A 24 12.20 6.43 -8.79
C ASP A 24 13.49 7.15 -8.43
N ARG A 25 14.33 6.57 -7.56
CA ARG A 25 15.69 7.06 -7.31
C ARG A 25 16.67 6.73 -8.44
N ARG A 26 16.29 5.92 -9.43
CA ARG A 26 17.14 5.64 -10.60
C ARG A 26 17.04 6.77 -11.63
N PRO A 27 18.13 7.06 -12.36
CA PRO A 27 18.14 8.12 -13.36
C PRO A 27 17.05 7.90 -14.42
N TYR A 28 16.34 8.97 -14.75
CA TYR A 28 15.32 8.96 -15.78
C TYR A 28 15.96 8.79 -17.16
N VAL A 29 15.41 7.87 -17.97
CA VAL A 29 15.82 7.70 -19.37
C VAL A 29 14.95 8.64 -20.23
N PRO A 30 15.54 9.67 -20.87
CA PRO A 30 14.80 10.57 -21.74
C PRO A 30 14.16 9.82 -22.91
N GLY A 31 12.94 10.20 -23.32
CA GLY A 31 12.26 9.64 -24.49
C GLY A 31 11.36 8.42 -24.22
N ALA A 32 11.32 7.90 -23.00
CA ALA A 32 10.45 6.79 -22.61
C ALA A 32 9.49 7.21 -21.48
N PRO A 33 8.43 7.98 -21.77
CA PRO A 33 7.45 8.36 -20.77
C PRO A 33 6.79 7.09 -20.19
N PRO A 34 6.64 6.98 -18.86
CA PRO A 34 6.07 5.80 -18.23
C PRO A 34 4.58 5.68 -18.57
N LEU A 35 4.15 4.48 -18.98
CA LEU A 35 2.74 4.15 -19.28
C LEU A 35 1.80 4.41 -18.11
N VAL A 36 2.28 4.19 -16.88
CA VAL A 36 1.50 4.36 -15.65
C VAL A 36 2.18 5.42 -14.78
N PRO A 37 1.45 6.45 -14.32
CA PRO A 37 1.98 7.43 -13.39
C PRO A 37 2.40 6.76 -12.08
N ARG A 38 3.72 6.66 -11.86
CA ARG A 38 4.29 5.98 -10.68
C ARG A 38 3.85 6.62 -9.37
N GLY A 39 3.68 7.95 -9.35
CA GLY A 39 3.14 8.67 -8.19
C GLY A 39 1.71 8.26 -7.83
N LEU A 40 0.85 8.03 -8.81
CA LEU A 40 -0.51 7.54 -8.58
C LEU A 40 -0.49 6.12 -8.00
N LEU A 41 0.39 5.26 -8.51
CA LEU A 41 0.57 3.91 -7.99
C LEU A 41 1.09 3.91 -6.54
N GLN A 42 2.06 4.78 -6.22
CA GLN A 42 2.55 4.95 -4.85
C GLN A 42 1.45 5.44 -3.90
N PHE A 43 0.64 6.40 -4.32
CA PHE A 43 -0.49 6.90 -3.52
C PHE A 43 -1.49 5.78 -3.18
N VAL A 44 -1.86 4.96 -4.18
CA VAL A 44 -2.77 3.83 -3.98
C VAL A 44 -2.17 2.81 -3.01
N LEU A 45 -0.87 2.51 -3.13
CA LEU A 45 -0.18 1.57 -2.22
C LEU A 45 -0.15 2.09 -0.78
N VAL A 46 0.15 3.38 -0.59
CA VAL A 46 0.12 4.01 0.74
C VAL A 46 -1.28 3.95 1.35
N LEU A 47 -2.32 4.29 0.56
CA LEU A 47 -3.70 4.20 1.01
C LEU A 47 -4.08 2.77 1.41
N MET A 48 -3.69 1.77 0.61
CA MET A 48 -3.94 0.36 0.91
C MET A 48 -3.22 -0.09 2.19
N ILE A 49 -1.98 0.35 2.42
CA ILE A 49 -1.27 0.07 3.68
C ILE A 49 -2.05 0.62 4.87
N PHE A 50 -2.56 1.85 4.81
CA PHE A 50 -3.35 2.41 5.92
C PHE A 50 -4.63 1.62 6.19
N ILE A 51 -5.33 1.19 5.14
CA ILE A 51 -6.53 0.34 5.28
C ILE A 51 -6.18 -1.00 5.93
N LEU A 52 -5.09 -1.64 5.51
CA LEU A 52 -4.64 -2.90 6.08
C LEU A 52 -4.16 -2.75 7.53
N LEU A 53 -3.52 -1.62 7.88
CA LEU A 53 -3.16 -1.30 9.25
C LEU A 53 -4.40 -1.11 10.13
N ALA A 54 -5.41 -0.38 9.64
CA ALA A 54 -6.68 -0.24 10.35
C ALA A 54 -7.35 -1.62 10.55
N HIS A 55 -7.35 -2.47 9.52
CA HIS A 55 -7.86 -3.83 9.62
C HIS A 55 -7.08 -4.68 10.62
N LEU A 56 -5.75 -4.56 10.65
CA LEU A 56 -4.89 -5.26 11.60
C LEU A 56 -5.20 -4.84 13.04
N VAL A 57 -5.38 -3.54 13.29
CA VAL A 57 -5.80 -3.03 14.61
C VAL A 57 -7.15 -3.61 15.01
N SER A 58 -8.11 -3.70 14.09
CA SER A 58 -9.41 -4.35 14.37
C SER A 58 -9.28 -5.82 14.69
N LEU A 59 -8.41 -6.56 13.99
CA LEU A 59 -8.17 -7.98 14.28
C LEU A 59 -7.51 -8.18 15.65
N LEU A 60 -6.59 -7.30 16.03
CA LEU A 60 -5.87 -7.37 17.31
C LEU A 60 -6.74 -6.95 18.51
N THR A 61 -7.63 -5.98 18.32
CA THR A 61 -8.48 -5.43 19.40
C THR A 61 -9.86 -6.06 19.47
N GLY A 62 -10.30 -6.75 18.42
CA GLY A 62 -11.68 -7.23 18.28
C GLY A 62 -12.70 -6.12 18.03
N VAL A 63 -12.28 -4.85 17.95
CA VAL A 63 -13.17 -3.70 17.72
C VAL A 63 -13.25 -3.44 16.21
N PRO A 64 -14.43 -3.55 15.59
CA PRO A 64 -14.56 -3.28 14.16
C PRO A 64 -14.26 -1.82 13.85
N PHE A 65 -13.42 -1.58 12.86
CA PHE A 65 -13.15 -0.24 12.35
C PHE A 65 -14.40 0.27 11.64
N ARG A 66 -15.08 1.27 12.25
CA ARG A 66 -16.24 1.94 11.65
C ARG A 66 -15.83 3.26 11.05
N GLY A 67 -16.24 3.50 9.81
CA GLY A 67 -15.99 4.77 9.14
C GLY A 67 -16.90 5.86 9.67
N ARG A 68 -16.63 7.12 9.27
CA ARG A 68 -17.51 8.26 9.59
C ARG A 68 -18.95 8.07 9.08
N PHE A 69 -19.14 7.28 8.03
CA PHE A 69 -20.44 6.99 7.41
C PHE A 69 -21.03 5.63 7.80
N GLY A 70 -20.45 4.94 8.79
CA GLY A 70 -20.84 3.59 9.20
C GLY A 70 -20.12 2.52 8.39
#